data_AF-A0A9C6SNR9-F1
#
_entry.id   AF-A0A9C6SNR9-F1
#
_cell.length_a   1.000
_cell.length_b   1.000
_cell.length_c   1.000
_cell.angle_alpha   90.00
_cell.angle_beta   90.00
_cell.angle_gamma   90.00
#
_symmetry.space_group_name_H-M   'P 1'
#
loop_
_entity.id
_entity.type
_entity.pdbx_description
1 polymer ?
#
loop_
_entity_poly.entity_id
_entity_poly.type
_entity_poly.pdbx_seq_one_letter_code
_entity_poly.pdbx_strand_id
1 'polypeptide(L)'
;MFEDWNVDNSTARRLALTLFDEDQLASDSKQRKFLIRMEFPFAATISPRYEVILAIQFIFESVMVYGAATSIALIAALILHVGSQIDLLCCKLTEISHNCDKEKLQKHIIDDIVGKHQRIIQFSKNIEKIFTYISLCQFVSNMLVICFISFILVVSSHMDQATVIIMKCFPYYIAVNCEAFILCYTGEYLTSKSEDITKSVYNFLWYELKPQNARVILLMILRSQGKLTLTAGKFLCLSLEAFANVRHLSL
;
A
#
# COMPACT_ATOMS: atom_id res chain seq x y z
N MET A 1 -27.27 -33.26 -12.52
CA MET A 1 -26.31 -32.35 -11.85
C MET A 1 -25.34 -31.75 -12.88
N PHE A 2 -25.86 -31.25 -14.01
CA PHE A 2 -25.09 -30.58 -15.08
C PHE A 2 -25.89 -29.44 -15.74
N GLU A 3 -27.05 -29.05 -15.18
CA GLU A 3 -27.92 -28.02 -15.74
C GLU A 3 -27.82 -26.67 -15.01
N ASP A 4 -27.24 -26.60 -13.80
CA ASP A 4 -27.11 -25.36 -13.04
C ASP A 4 -25.94 -24.45 -13.46
N TRP A 5 -24.95 -24.99 -14.19
CA TRP A 5 -23.79 -24.19 -14.64
C TRP A 5 -24.13 -23.24 -15.81
N ASN A 6 -25.16 -23.55 -16.59
CA ASN A 6 -25.52 -22.77 -17.77
C ASN A 6 -26.36 -21.51 -17.41
N VAL A 7 -27.12 -21.58 -16.32
CA VAL A 7 -27.97 -20.46 -15.85
C VAL A 7 -27.12 -19.38 -15.18
N ASP A 8 -26.10 -19.76 -14.43
CA ASP A 8 -25.19 -18.83 -13.74
C ASP A 8 -24.31 -18.06 -14.75
N ASN A 9 -23.80 -18.78 -15.77
CA ASN A 9 -23.10 -18.14 -16.89
C ASN A 9 -24.01 -17.19 -17.68
N SER A 10 -25.32 -17.49 -17.81
CA SER A 10 -26.26 -16.58 -18.49
C SER A 10 -26.53 -15.29 -17.72
N THR A 11 -26.41 -15.32 -16.39
CA THR A 11 -26.68 -14.18 -15.50
C THR A 11 -25.43 -13.32 -15.34
N ALA A 12 -24.27 -13.95 -15.16
CA ALA A 12 -22.96 -13.30 -15.20
C ALA A 12 -22.68 -12.67 -16.57
N ARG A 13 -22.97 -13.39 -17.67
CA ARG A 13 -22.88 -12.86 -19.04
C ARG A 13 -23.86 -11.73 -19.28
N ARG A 14 -25.07 -11.77 -18.69
CA ARG A 14 -26.01 -10.64 -18.70
C ARG A 14 -25.48 -9.44 -17.92
N LEU A 15 -24.85 -9.64 -16.76
CA LEU A 15 -24.23 -8.56 -15.98
C LEU A 15 -23.05 -7.91 -16.71
N ALA A 16 -22.15 -8.72 -17.28
CA ALA A 16 -21.04 -8.23 -18.11
C ALA A 16 -21.55 -7.54 -19.38
N LEU A 17 -22.54 -8.10 -20.07
CA LEU A 17 -23.22 -7.42 -21.17
C LEU A 17 -23.85 -6.11 -20.73
N THR A 18 -24.56 -6.04 -19.61
CA THR A 18 -25.10 -4.74 -19.14
C THR A 18 -24.03 -3.73 -18.75
N LEU A 19 -22.80 -4.16 -18.43
CA LEU A 19 -21.68 -3.27 -18.16
C LEU A 19 -20.95 -2.82 -19.44
N PHE A 20 -20.94 -3.65 -20.49
CA PHE A 20 -20.16 -3.39 -21.73
C PHE A 20 -21.01 -3.07 -22.98
N ASP A 21 -22.20 -3.63 -23.10
CA ASP A 21 -23.17 -3.37 -24.17
C ASP A 21 -23.78 -1.95 -24.04
N GLU A 22 -23.73 -1.34 -22.84
CA GLU A 22 -24.00 0.10 -22.68
C GLU A 22 -22.92 0.99 -23.30
N ASP A 23 -21.69 0.49 -23.45
CA ASP A 23 -20.57 1.18 -24.11
C ASP A 23 -20.71 1.10 -25.66
N GLN A 24 -21.45 0.12 -26.19
CA GLN A 24 -21.72 -0.04 -27.63
C GLN A 24 -23.11 0.42 -28.11
N LEU A 25 -24.19 0.32 -27.31
CA LEU A 25 -25.48 0.97 -27.60
C LEU A 25 -25.41 2.51 -27.53
N ALA A 26 -24.24 3.04 -27.19
CA ALA A 26 -23.88 4.46 -27.26
C ALA A 26 -24.02 5.10 -28.66
N SER A 27 -24.30 4.30 -29.71
CA SER A 27 -24.59 4.84 -31.04
C SER A 27 -26.07 5.12 -31.33
N ASP A 28 -27.06 4.56 -30.60
CA ASP A 28 -28.45 4.61 -31.12
C ASP A 28 -29.62 4.82 -30.13
N SER A 29 -29.39 5.19 -28.87
CA SER A 29 -30.49 5.83 -28.11
C SER A 29 -30.02 6.78 -27.03
N LYS A 30 -30.65 7.95 -26.96
CA LYS A 30 -30.43 9.06 -26.01
C LYS A 30 -30.80 8.67 -24.56
N GLN A 31 -30.21 7.63 -23.99
CA GLN A 31 -30.38 7.32 -22.57
C GLN A 31 -29.10 7.64 -21.82
N ARG A 32 -29.11 8.83 -21.19
CA ARG A 32 -28.04 9.39 -20.36
C ARG A 32 -27.86 8.55 -19.09
N LYS A 33 -26.67 7.99 -18.86
CA LYS A 33 -26.37 7.09 -17.73
C LYS A 33 -25.34 7.66 -16.77
N PHE A 34 -25.43 7.28 -15.50
CA PHE A 34 -24.55 7.74 -14.43
C PHE A 34 -23.29 6.86 -14.36
N LEU A 35 -22.17 7.44 -13.92
CA LEU A 35 -20.89 6.75 -13.73
C LEU A 35 -20.99 5.62 -12.68
N ILE A 36 -21.85 5.84 -11.68
CA ILE A 36 -22.27 4.85 -10.69
C ILE A 36 -23.78 4.74 -10.77
N ARG A 37 -24.29 3.50 -10.90
CA ARG A 37 -25.73 3.24 -10.97
C ARG A 37 -26.38 3.62 -9.63
N MET A 38 -27.04 4.77 -9.62
CA MET A 38 -27.77 5.31 -8.47
C MET A 38 -29.24 5.51 -8.85
N GLU A 39 -30.15 5.01 -8.01
CA GLU A 39 -31.58 5.26 -8.16
C GLU A 39 -31.96 6.52 -7.39
N PHE A 40 -32.33 7.57 -8.12
CA PHE A 40 -32.79 8.82 -7.52
C PHE A 40 -34.32 8.87 -7.51
N PRO A 41 -34.96 9.32 -6.41
CA PRO A 41 -36.42 9.46 -6.32
C PRO A 41 -36.98 10.62 -7.16
N PHE A 42 -36.14 11.31 -7.92
CA PHE A 42 -36.48 12.44 -8.79
C PHE A 42 -35.93 12.23 -10.20
N ALA A 43 -36.50 12.92 -11.20
CA ALA A 43 -36.07 12.82 -12.60
C ALA A 43 -34.64 13.39 -12.81
N ALA A 44 -33.65 12.58 -12.51
CA ALA A 44 -32.22 12.90 -12.53
C ALA A 44 -31.62 12.90 -13.96
N THR A 45 -32.35 12.39 -14.95
CA THR A 45 -31.92 12.27 -16.36
C THR A 45 -32.20 13.52 -17.21
N ILE A 46 -32.84 14.56 -16.64
CA ILE A 46 -33.20 15.80 -17.33
C ILE A 46 -32.05 16.82 -17.24
N SER A 47 -31.64 17.43 -18.37
CA SER A 47 -30.67 18.53 -18.39
C SER A 47 -31.26 19.78 -17.72
N PRO A 48 -30.53 20.51 -16.84
CA PRO A 48 -29.10 20.42 -16.54
C PRO A 48 -28.73 19.53 -15.33
N ARG A 49 -29.71 18.94 -14.64
CA ARG A 49 -29.50 18.18 -13.39
C ARG A 49 -28.62 16.96 -13.59
N TYR A 50 -28.79 16.27 -14.71
CA TYR A 50 -27.95 15.14 -15.10
C TYR A 50 -26.45 15.51 -15.17
N GLU A 51 -26.14 16.64 -15.81
CA GLU A 51 -24.76 17.10 -15.99
C GLU A 51 -24.12 17.49 -14.65
N VAL A 52 -24.90 18.09 -13.75
CA VAL A 52 -24.47 18.39 -12.38
C VAL A 52 -24.18 17.12 -11.58
N ILE A 53 -25.07 16.13 -11.62
CA ILE A 53 -24.88 14.86 -10.90
C ILE A 53 -23.66 14.11 -11.43
N LEU A 54 -23.48 14.08 -12.75
CA LEU A 54 -22.32 13.45 -13.37
C LEU A 54 -21.01 14.14 -12.96
N ALA A 55 -21.00 15.48 -12.93
CA ALA A 55 -19.84 16.25 -12.47
C ALA A 55 -19.53 15.96 -10.99
N ILE A 56 -20.54 15.89 -10.13
CA ILE A 56 -20.37 15.55 -8.71
C ILE A 56 -19.80 14.14 -8.54
N GLN A 57 -20.35 13.15 -9.26
CA GLN A 57 -19.86 11.77 -9.22
C GLN A 57 -18.40 11.70 -9.68
N PHE A 58 -18.05 12.36 -10.78
CA PHE A 58 -16.68 12.39 -11.29
C PHE A 58 -15.70 13.05 -10.30
N ILE A 59 -16.11 14.16 -9.68
CA ILE A 59 -15.30 14.83 -8.65
C ILE A 59 -15.09 13.92 -7.44
N PHE A 60 -16.16 13.26 -6.98
CA PHE A 60 -16.08 12.34 -5.84
C PHE A 60 -15.13 11.17 -6.11
N GLU A 61 -15.28 10.49 -7.24
CA GLU A 61 -14.40 9.39 -7.65
C GLU A 61 -12.94 9.85 -7.79
N SER A 62 -12.73 11.02 -8.38
CA SER A 62 -11.41 11.62 -8.50
C SER A 62 -10.79 11.84 -7.12
N VAL A 63 -11.52 12.45 -6.18
CA VAL A 63 -11.04 12.69 -4.81
C VAL A 63 -10.68 11.40 -4.10
N MET A 64 -11.49 10.34 -4.26
CA MET A 64 -11.20 9.03 -3.66
C MET A 64 -9.93 8.40 -4.24
N VAL A 65 -9.78 8.39 -5.56
CA VAL A 65 -8.60 7.82 -6.25
C VAL A 65 -7.33 8.60 -5.90
N TYR A 66 -7.36 9.94 -5.99
CA TYR A 66 -6.21 10.76 -5.60
C TYR A 66 -5.91 10.64 -4.11
N GLY A 67 -6.93 10.52 -3.25
CA GLY A 67 -6.77 10.30 -1.81
C GLY A 67 -6.07 8.98 -1.48
N ALA A 68 -6.46 7.89 -2.16
CA ALA A 68 -5.80 6.59 -2.03
C ALA A 68 -4.34 6.66 -2.51
N ALA A 69 -4.10 7.19 -3.70
CA ALA A 69 -2.76 7.31 -4.28
C ALA A 69 -1.83 8.17 -3.41
N THR A 70 -2.32 9.31 -2.91
CA THR A 70 -1.55 10.19 -2.01
C THR A 70 -1.28 9.54 -0.66
N SER A 71 -2.21 8.73 -0.13
CA SER A 71 -2.00 7.99 1.11
C SER A 71 -0.85 6.99 0.97
N ILE A 72 -0.79 6.21 -0.11
CA ILE A 72 0.34 5.30 -0.38
C ILE A 72 1.63 6.07 -0.58
N ALA A 73 1.61 7.14 -1.38
CA ALA A 73 2.80 7.95 -1.61
C ALA A 73 3.33 8.56 -0.31
N LEU A 74 2.45 9.01 0.58
CA LEU A 74 2.81 9.54 1.90
C LEU A 74 3.41 8.45 2.80
N ILE A 75 2.80 7.27 2.86
CA ILE A 75 3.34 6.12 3.62
C ILE A 75 4.74 5.77 3.09
N ALA A 76 4.87 5.59 1.78
CA ALA A 76 6.15 5.29 1.14
C ALA A 76 7.21 6.36 1.43
N ALA A 77 6.88 7.63 1.30
CA ALA A 77 7.80 8.73 1.58
C ALA A 77 8.26 8.75 3.06
N LEU A 78 7.33 8.53 4.00
CA LEU A 78 7.65 8.49 5.43
C LEU A 78 8.55 7.29 5.78
N ILE A 79 8.29 6.14 5.19
CA ILE A 79 9.10 4.93 5.37
C ILE A 79 10.47 5.07 4.72
N LEU A 80 10.56 5.65 3.51
CA LEU A 80 11.84 5.96 2.88
C LEU A 80 12.63 6.98 3.70
N HIS A 81 11.96 7.98 4.28
CA HIS A 81 12.60 8.92 5.20
C HIS A 81 13.13 8.20 6.45
N VAL A 82 12.37 7.26 7.03
CA VAL A 82 12.86 6.40 8.13
C VAL A 82 14.09 5.59 7.69
N GLY A 83 14.02 4.92 6.54
CA GLY A 83 15.13 4.14 5.98
C GLY A 83 16.39 4.99 5.77
N SER A 84 16.23 6.21 5.25
CA SER A 84 17.33 7.15 5.06
C SER A 84 17.94 7.61 6.39
N GLN A 85 17.12 7.87 7.41
CA GLN A 85 17.62 8.21 8.76
C GLN A 85 18.36 7.02 9.40
N ILE A 86 17.92 5.79 9.14
CA ILE A 86 18.61 4.58 9.56
C ILE A 86 19.97 4.48 8.86
N ASP A 87 20.03 4.66 7.54
CA ASP A 87 21.28 4.59 6.78
C ASP A 87 22.30 5.65 7.26
N LEU A 88 21.83 6.87 7.51
CA LEU A 88 22.66 7.93 8.07
C LEU A 88 23.21 7.56 9.45
N LEU A 89 22.41 6.92 10.29
CA LEU A 89 22.83 6.45 11.61
C LEU A 89 23.88 5.34 11.48
N CYS A 90 23.68 4.38 10.58
CA CYS A 90 24.63 3.30 10.31
C CYS A 90 25.96 3.83 9.78
N CYS A 91 25.95 4.79 8.84
CA CYS A 91 27.17 5.43 8.34
C CYS A 91 27.95 6.12 9.47
N LYS A 92 27.27 6.86 10.35
CA LYS A 92 27.90 7.52 11.50
C LYS A 92 28.52 6.52 12.47
N LEU A 93 27.82 5.42 12.75
CA LEU A 93 28.35 4.34 13.60
C LEU A 93 29.65 3.76 13.03
N THR A 94 29.69 3.50 11.72
CA THR A 94 30.90 3.00 11.04
C THR A 94 32.03 4.01 11.07
N GLU A 95 31.75 5.29 10.80
CA GLU A 95 32.77 6.36 10.84
C GLU A 95 33.43 6.49 12.23
N ILE A 96 32.63 6.39 13.29
CA ILE A 96 33.13 6.46 14.67
C ILE A 96 33.95 5.23 15.02
N SER A 97 33.54 4.05 14.54
CA SER A 97 34.26 2.80 14.74
C SER A 97 35.70 2.89 14.20
N HIS A 98 35.94 3.70 13.17
CA HIS A 98 37.28 3.88 12.59
C HIS A 98 38.12 5.01 13.25
N ASN A 99 37.50 5.97 13.95
CA ASN A 99 38.16 7.20 14.43
C ASN A 99 38.25 7.29 15.98
N CYS A 100 38.57 6.19 16.66
CA CYS A 100 38.40 5.99 18.12
C CYS A 100 39.31 6.82 19.07
N ASP A 101 40.03 7.84 18.60
CA ASP A 101 41.12 8.49 19.36
C ASP A 101 40.71 9.63 20.33
N LYS A 102 39.43 10.01 20.44
CA LYS A 102 39.01 11.19 21.26
C LYS A 102 37.88 10.89 22.25
N GLU A 103 38.23 10.61 23.51
CA GLU A 103 37.29 10.21 24.59
C GLU A 103 36.12 11.18 24.85
N LYS A 104 36.36 12.51 24.91
CA LYS A 104 35.29 13.49 25.18
C LYS A 104 34.34 13.66 24.00
N LEU A 105 34.87 13.52 22.79
CA LEU A 105 34.10 13.59 21.55
C LEU A 105 33.22 12.34 21.40
N GLN A 106 33.71 11.17 21.81
CA GLN A 106 32.96 9.91 21.80
C GLN A 106 31.68 9.96 22.62
N LYS A 107 31.69 10.55 23.84
CA LYS A 107 30.48 10.58 24.68
C LYS A 107 29.35 11.40 24.04
N HIS A 108 29.64 12.61 23.57
CA HIS A 108 28.62 13.47 22.96
C HIS A 108 28.05 12.86 21.67
N ILE A 109 28.90 12.19 20.88
CA ILE A 109 28.47 11.51 19.67
C ILE A 109 27.60 10.27 19.98
N ILE A 110 27.95 9.48 21.00
CA ILE A 110 27.15 8.34 21.42
C ILE A 110 25.78 8.80 21.93
N ASP A 111 25.73 9.87 22.72
CA ASP A 111 24.47 10.46 23.20
C ASP A 111 23.61 10.94 22.00
N ASP A 112 24.21 11.55 20.98
CA ASP A 112 23.53 11.96 19.75
C ASP A 112 22.99 10.76 18.93
N ILE A 113 23.77 9.69 18.79
CA ILE A 113 23.37 8.45 18.11
C ILE A 113 22.18 7.80 18.81
N VAL A 114 22.24 7.69 20.14
CA VAL A 114 21.18 7.09 20.94
C VAL A 114 19.91 7.93 20.84
N GLY A 115 20.04 9.26 20.90
CA GLY A 115 18.92 10.19 20.70
C GLY A 115 18.29 10.05 19.31
N LYS A 116 19.11 9.93 18.25
CA LYS A 116 18.62 9.68 16.88
C LYS A 116 17.91 8.34 16.75
N HIS A 117 18.47 7.27 17.28
CA HIS A 117 17.86 5.94 17.27
C HIS A 117 16.50 5.92 17.97
N GLN A 118 16.40 6.53 19.16
CA GLN A 118 15.15 6.65 19.89
C GLN A 118 14.11 7.45 19.10
N ARG A 119 14.52 8.54 18.44
CA ARG A 119 13.64 9.32 17.58
C ARG A 119 13.14 8.51 16.38
N ILE A 120 13.99 7.72 15.74
CA ILE A 120 13.61 6.81 14.64
C ILE A 120 12.57 5.80 15.11
N ILE A 121 12.80 5.13 16.25
CA ILE A 121 11.84 4.16 16.81
C ILE A 121 10.50 4.84 17.11
N GLN A 122 10.53 6.00 17.77
CA GLN A 122 9.30 6.71 18.12
C GLN A 122 8.54 7.17 16.87
N PHE A 123 9.26 7.65 15.86
CA PHE A 123 8.67 8.08 14.59
C PHE A 123 8.05 6.89 13.84
N SER A 124 8.75 5.77 13.75
CA SER A 124 8.23 4.54 13.14
C SER A 124 6.98 4.02 13.85
N LYS A 125 6.94 4.03 15.19
CA LYS A 125 5.74 3.68 15.96
C LYS A 125 4.57 4.61 15.71
N ASN A 126 4.84 5.91 15.55
CA ASN A 126 3.80 6.89 15.24
C ASN A 126 3.23 6.66 13.83
N ILE A 127 4.10 6.37 12.85
CA ILE A 127 3.69 5.99 11.49
C ILE A 127 2.81 4.74 11.55
N GLU A 128 3.28 3.68 12.20
CA GLU A 128 2.50 2.44 12.34
C GLU A 128 1.12 2.73 12.94
N LYS A 129 1.06 3.46 14.05
CA LYS A 129 -0.21 3.78 14.73
C LYS A 129 -1.21 4.53 13.85
N ILE A 130 -0.74 5.50 13.06
CA ILE A 130 -1.60 6.31 12.19
C ILE A 130 -2.04 5.52 10.97
N PHE A 131 -1.10 4.82 10.33
CA PHE A 131 -1.34 4.18 9.04
C PHE A 131 -1.89 2.76 9.13
N THR A 132 -1.88 2.12 10.31
CA THR A 132 -2.40 0.75 10.48
C THR A 132 -3.81 0.57 9.90
N TYR A 133 -4.72 1.49 10.22
CA TYR A 133 -6.11 1.43 9.75
C TYR A 133 -6.25 1.91 8.30
N ILE A 134 -5.47 2.93 7.90
CA ILE A 134 -5.47 3.45 6.53
C ILE A 134 -5.02 2.35 5.55
N SER A 135 -3.91 1.69 5.86
CA SER A 135 -3.39 0.58 5.06
C SER A 135 -4.34 -0.62 5.05
N LEU A 136 -5.08 -0.89 6.13
CA LEU A 136 -6.10 -1.93 6.13
C LEU A 136 -7.24 -1.61 5.15
N CYS A 137 -7.82 -0.41 5.25
CA CYS A 137 -8.89 0.02 4.36
C CYS A 137 -8.44 -0.01 2.89
N GLN A 138 -7.22 0.44 2.62
CA GLN A 138 -6.66 0.46 1.27
C GLN A 138 -6.39 -0.96 0.75
N PHE A 139 -5.83 -1.84 1.59
CA PHE A 139 -5.58 -3.23 1.21
C PHE A 139 -6.87 -4.00 0.91
N VAL A 140 -7.89 -3.86 1.75
CA VAL A 140 -9.21 -4.48 1.54
C VAL A 140 -9.90 -3.90 0.30
N SER A 141 -9.82 -2.58 0.09
CA SER A 141 -10.41 -1.94 -1.09
C SER A 141 -9.74 -2.43 -2.38
N ASN A 142 -8.39 -2.50 -2.40
CA ASN A 142 -7.64 -3.02 -3.54
C ASN A 142 -7.99 -4.48 -3.82
N MET A 143 -8.18 -5.28 -2.77
CA MET A 143 -8.62 -6.67 -2.90
C MET A 143 -9.99 -6.80 -3.57
N LEU A 144 -10.99 -6.05 -3.11
CA LEU A 144 -12.32 -6.07 -3.70
C LEU A 144 -12.26 -5.65 -5.17
N VAL A 145 -11.56 -4.56 -5.48
CA VAL A 145 -11.40 -4.05 -6.85
C VAL A 145 -10.73 -5.09 -7.76
N ILE A 146 -9.64 -5.72 -7.30
CA ILE A 146 -8.96 -6.79 -8.05
C ILE A 146 -9.93 -7.96 -8.33
N CYS A 147 -10.68 -8.42 -7.32
CA CYS A 147 -11.66 -9.50 -7.50
C CYS A 147 -12.74 -9.14 -8.53
N PHE A 148 -13.28 -7.92 -8.48
CA PHE A 148 -14.30 -7.48 -9.44
C PHE A 148 -13.75 -7.39 -10.87
N ILE A 149 -12.55 -6.82 -11.06
CA ILE A 149 -11.91 -6.74 -12.38
C ILE A 149 -11.58 -8.13 -12.91
N SER A 150 -11.03 -9.02 -12.07
CA SER A 150 -10.71 -10.40 -12.46
C SER A 150 -11.96 -11.15 -12.91
N PHE A 151 -13.07 -11.03 -12.17
CA PHE A 151 -14.35 -11.62 -12.55
C PHE A 151 -14.84 -11.10 -13.90
N ILE A 152 -14.78 -9.79 -14.10
CA ILE A 152 -15.12 -9.15 -15.38
C ILE A 152 -14.27 -9.70 -16.51
N LEU A 153 -12.94 -9.79 -16.33
CA LEU A 153 -12.03 -10.32 -17.35
C LEU A 153 -12.36 -11.77 -17.73
N VAL A 154 -12.67 -12.62 -16.74
CA VAL A 154 -13.05 -14.02 -16.96
C VAL A 154 -14.36 -14.11 -17.74
N VAL A 155 -15.42 -13.40 -17.33
CA VAL A 155 -16.72 -13.44 -18.01
C VAL A 155 -16.62 -12.88 -19.43
N SER A 156 -15.92 -11.77 -19.61
CA SER A 156 -15.76 -11.12 -20.91
C SER A 156 -14.97 -11.96 -21.91
N SER A 157 -14.12 -12.88 -21.46
CA SER A 157 -13.38 -13.80 -22.34
C SER A 157 -14.28 -14.73 -23.17
N HIS A 158 -15.52 -14.96 -22.72
CA HIS A 158 -16.52 -15.80 -23.39
C HIS A 158 -17.45 -15.02 -24.34
N MET A 159 -17.09 -13.77 -24.69
CA MET A 159 -17.93 -12.85 -25.45
C MET A 159 -17.29 -12.44 -26.78
N ASP A 160 -18.09 -12.17 -27.81
CA ASP A 160 -17.58 -11.77 -29.14
C ASP A 160 -16.83 -10.42 -29.12
N GLN A 161 -17.00 -9.62 -28.05
CA GLN A 161 -16.30 -8.34 -27.82
C GLN A 161 -15.14 -8.44 -26.82
N ALA A 162 -14.68 -9.66 -26.49
CA ALA A 162 -13.64 -9.91 -25.49
C ALA A 162 -12.40 -9.02 -25.65
N THR A 163 -11.90 -8.86 -26.87
CA THR A 163 -10.64 -8.13 -27.14
C THR A 163 -10.69 -6.66 -26.71
N VAL A 164 -11.81 -5.97 -26.96
CA VAL A 164 -11.96 -4.54 -26.63
C VAL A 164 -12.04 -4.35 -25.12
N ILE A 165 -12.77 -5.24 -24.45
CA ILE A 165 -12.95 -5.21 -23.00
C ILE A 165 -11.64 -5.50 -22.28
N ILE A 166 -10.94 -6.55 -22.70
CA ILE A 166 -9.63 -6.93 -22.14
C ILE A 166 -8.62 -5.79 -22.32
N MET A 167 -8.56 -5.18 -23.50
CA MET A 167 -7.63 -4.06 -23.78
C MET A 167 -7.88 -2.86 -22.85
N LYS A 168 -9.13 -2.58 -22.49
CA LYS A 168 -9.50 -1.48 -21.56
C LYS A 168 -9.24 -1.84 -20.09
N CYS A 169 -9.60 -3.04 -19.66
CA CYS A 169 -9.54 -3.44 -18.26
C CYS A 169 -8.13 -3.86 -17.80
N PHE A 170 -7.31 -4.39 -18.69
CA PHE A 170 -6.00 -4.92 -18.36
C PHE A 170 -5.02 -3.86 -17.78
N PRO A 171 -4.90 -2.64 -18.34
CA PRO A 171 -4.07 -1.59 -17.74
C PRO A 171 -4.53 -1.21 -16.32
N TYR A 172 -5.84 -1.16 -16.09
CA TYR A 172 -6.42 -0.87 -14.78
C TYR A 172 -6.12 -1.99 -13.77
N TYR A 173 -6.24 -3.24 -14.19
CA TYR A 173 -5.83 -4.39 -13.40
C TYR A 173 -4.36 -4.31 -12.98
N ILE A 174 -3.45 -3.99 -13.92
CA ILE A 174 -2.03 -3.81 -13.60
C ILE A 174 -1.84 -2.66 -12.60
N ALA A 175 -2.50 -1.52 -12.81
CA ALA A 175 -2.35 -0.35 -11.96
C ALA A 175 -2.72 -0.63 -10.49
N VAL A 176 -3.88 -1.24 -10.23
CA VAL A 176 -4.32 -1.58 -8.86
C VAL A 176 -3.40 -2.62 -8.22
N ASN A 177 -2.87 -3.56 -9.01
CA ASN A 177 -1.91 -4.54 -8.53
C ASN A 177 -0.55 -3.92 -8.19
N CYS A 178 -0.07 -2.96 -9.00
CA CYS A 178 1.13 -2.19 -8.69
C CYS A 178 0.94 -1.37 -7.40
N GLU A 179 -0.24 -0.78 -7.20
CA GLU A 179 -0.57 -0.04 -5.98
C GLU A 179 -0.49 -0.93 -4.73
N ALA A 180 -1.14 -2.10 -4.76
CA ALA A 180 -1.07 -3.09 -3.69
C ALA A 180 0.37 -3.59 -3.45
N PHE A 181 1.14 -3.81 -4.52
CA PHE A 181 2.54 -4.20 -4.43
C PHE A 181 3.40 -3.14 -3.74
N ILE A 182 3.26 -1.86 -4.10
CA ILE A 182 4.02 -0.75 -3.49
C ILE A 182 3.76 -0.67 -1.98
N LEU A 183 2.50 -0.84 -1.56
CA LEU A 183 2.14 -0.83 -0.15
C LEU A 183 2.83 -1.96 0.64
N CYS A 184 2.79 -3.19 0.11
CA CYS A 184 3.44 -4.34 0.75
C CYS A 184 4.97 -4.24 0.71
N TYR A 185 5.55 -3.78 -0.41
CA TYR A 185 6.98 -3.54 -0.53
C TYR A 185 7.47 -2.51 0.49
N THR A 186 6.69 -1.48 0.76
CA THR A 186 7.01 -0.46 1.76
C THR A 186 7.10 -1.07 3.17
N GLY A 187 6.20 -1.97 3.54
CA GLY A 187 6.25 -2.69 4.82
C GLY A 187 7.45 -3.63 4.94
N GLU A 188 7.77 -4.35 3.86
CA GLU A 188 8.95 -5.20 3.75
C GLU A 188 10.25 -4.39 3.88
N TYR A 189 10.32 -3.26 3.16
CA TYR A 189 11.47 -2.36 3.18
C TYR A 189 11.75 -1.82 4.59
N LEU A 190 10.71 -1.41 5.33
CA LEU A 190 10.88 -0.96 6.72
C LEU A 190 11.43 -2.08 7.60
N THR A 191 10.88 -3.29 7.46
CA THR A 191 11.28 -4.46 8.24
C THR A 191 12.74 -4.79 7.97
N SER A 192 13.15 -4.83 6.70
CA SER A 192 14.53 -5.05 6.26
C SER A 192 15.49 -4.00 6.83
N LYS A 193 15.15 -2.71 6.71
CA LYS A 193 15.96 -1.62 7.29
C LYS A 193 16.08 -1.71 8.82
N SER A 194 15.07 -2.23 9.51
CA SER A 194 15.12 -2.45 10.96
C SER A 194 16.08 -3.59 11.36
N GLU A 195 16.32 -4.54 10.47
CA GLU A 195 17.33 -5.59 10.69
C GLU A 195 18.74 -5.06 10.42
N ASP A 196 18.90 -4.23 9.38
CA ASP A 196 20.19 -3.63 9.04
C ASP A 196 20.75 -2.78 10.18
N ILE A 197 19.92 -1.94 10.80
CA ILE A 197 20.35 -1.17 11.98
C ILE A 197 20.82 -2.08 13.13
N THR A 198 20.11 -3.17 13.39
CA THR A 198 20.50 -4.11 14.45
C THR A 198 21.85 -4.75 14.14
N LYS A 199 22.09 -5.15 12.89
CA LYS A 199 23.37 -5.71 12.44
C LYS A 199 24.50 -4.67 12.53
N SER A 200 24.26 -3.43 12.10
CA SER A 200 25.27 -2.36 12.16
C SER A 200 25.66 -1.99 13.58
N VAL A 201 24.69 -1.88 14.50
CA VAL A 201 24.99 -1.60 15.92
C VAL A 201 25.68 -2.79 16.58
N TYR A 202 25.32 -4.03 16.22
CA TYR A 202 25.98 -5.23 16.73
C TYR A 202 27.46 -5.33 16.32
N ASN A 203 27.77 -5.00 15.06
CA ASN A 203 29.13 -5.04 14.50
C ASN A 203 30.02 -3.87 14.94
N PHE A 204 29.47 -2.87 15.62
CA PHE A 204 30.22 -1.76 16.17
C PHE A 204 31.19 -2.25 17.28
N LEU A 205 32.36 -1.63 17.41
CA LEU A 205 33.39 -1.96 18.41
C LEU A 205 33.00 -1.55 19.84
N TRP A 206 31.79 -1.91 20.29
CA TRP A 206 31.24 -1.53 21.59
C TRP A 206 32.05 -2.05 22.78
N TYR A 207 32.82 -3.12 22.58
CA TYR A 207 33.69 -3.73 23.60
C TYR A 207 34.98 -2.93 23.85
N GLU A 208 35.39 -2.06 22.92
CA GLU A 208 36.53 -1.16 23.09
C GLU A 208 36.15 0.15 23.79
N LEU A 209 34.84 0.40 23.95
CA LEU A 209 34.34 1.58 24.64
C LEU A 209 34.46 1.46 26.16
N LYS A 210 34.45 2.62 26.82
CA LYS A 210 34.30 2.69 28.28
C LYS A 210 33.04 1.94 28.75
N PRO A 211 33.08 1.30 29.93
CA PRO A 211 31.97 0.48 30.44
C PRO A 211 30.62 1.20 30.49
N GLN A 212 30.62 2.51 30.75
CA GLN A 212 29.41 3.33 30.78
C GLN A 212 28.77 3.44 29.39
N ASN A 213 29.57 3.67 28.35
CA ASN A 213 29.10 3.82 26.98
C ASN A 213 28.72 2.46 26.36
N ALA A 214 29.49 1.41 26.64
CA ALA A 214 29.21 0.04 26.21
C ALA A 214 27.83 -0.44 26.69
N ARG A 215 27.43 -0.12 27.93
CA ARG A 215 26.09 -0.43 28.46
C ARG A 215 24.97 0.26 27.68
N VAL A 216 25.15 1.50 27.25
CA VAL A 216 24.14 2.25 26.49
C VAL A 216 23.98 1.64 25.09
N ILE A 217 25.07 1.29 24.42
CA ILE A 217 25.03 0.60 23.13
C ILE A 217 24.39 -0.79 23.25
N LEU A 218 24.68 -1.53 24.33
CA LEU A 218 24.02 -2.82 24.58
C LEU A 218 22.49 -2.68 24.70
N LEU A 219 22.03 -1.64 25.41
CA LEU A 219 20.59 -1.34 25.49
C LEU A 219 20.01 -0.97 24.13
N MET A 220 20.76 -0.27 23.28
CA MET A 220 20.39 0.04 21.91
C MET A 220 20.23 -1.23 21.06
N ILE A 221 21.18 -2.17 21.14
CA ILE A 221 21.09 -3.49 20.46
C ILE A 221 19.84 -4.24 20.92
N LEU A 222 19.62 -4.34 22.24
CA LEU A 222 18.45 -5.03 22.80
C LEU A 222 17.13 -4.40 22.33
N ARG A 223 17.09 -3.08 22.17
CA ARG A 223 15.91 -2.37 21.69
C ARG A 223 15.71 -2.49 20.18
N SER A 224 16.78 -2.50 19.39
CA SER A 224 16.70 -2.60 17.93
C SER A 224 16.30 -4.00 17.46
N GLN A 225 16.53 -5.04 18.26
CA GLN A 225 16.06 -6.41 17.96
C GLN A 225 14.53 -6.51 17.83
N GLY A 226 13.78 -5.57 18.38
CA GLY A 226 12.36 -5.42 18.07
C GLY A 226 12.19 -4.88 16.65
N LYS A 227 11.80 -5.75 15.71
CA LYS A 227 11.58 -5.37 14.30
C LYS A 227 10.58 -4.22 14.20
N LEU A 228 10.92 -3.21 13.39
CA LEU A 228 9.98 -2.15 13.03
C LEU A 228 9.14 -2.67 11.86
N THR A 229 7.87 -2.97 12.11
CA THR A 229 6.97 -3.54 11.11
C THR A 229 5.80 -2.59 10.85
N LEU A 230 5.29 -2.63 9.63
CA LEU A 230 4.05 -1.95 9.27
C LEU A 230 2.94 -3.01 9.22
N THR A 231 1.85 -2.80 9.95
CA THR A 231 0.73 -3.74 10.01
C THR A 231 -0.53 -3.16 9.41
N ALA A 232 -1.35 -3.98 8.76
CA ALA A 232 -2.70 -3.66 8.34
C ALA A 232 -3.68 -4.14 9.43
N GLY A 233 -4.32 -3.20 10.12
CA GLY A 233 -5.32 -3.49 11.15
C GLY A 233 -4.83 -4.29 12.37
N LYS A 234 -3.51 -4.44 12.55
CA LYS A 234 -2.87 -5.42 13.47
C LYS A 234 -3.19 -6.90 13.18
N PHE A 235 -3.93 -7.20 12.12
CA PHE A 235 -4.25 -8.57 11.73
C PHE A 235 -3.19 -9.16 10.81
N LEU A 236 -2.60 -8.31 9.96
CA LEU A 236 -1.68 -8.73 8.91
C LEU A 236 -0.43 -7.84 8.92
N CYS A 237 0.76 -8.44 8.95
CA CYS A 237 1.99 -7.71 8.66
C CYS A 237 2.05 -7.44 7.15
N LEU A 238 2.30 -6.19 6.76
CA LEU A 238 2.50 -5.84 5.37
C LEU A 238 3.88 -6.34 4.95
N SER A 239 3.88 -7.47 4.24
CA SER A 239 5.07 -8.11 3.69
C SER A 239 4.82 -8.54 2.25
N LEU A 240 5.90 -8.81 1.52
CA LEU A 240 5.79 -9.34 0.17
C LEU A 240 5.13 -10.73 0.17
N GLU A 241 5.35 -11.51 1.23
CA GLU A 241 4.70 -12.80 1.48
C GLU A 241 3.18 -12.64 1.61
N ALA A 242 2.71 -11.64 2.36
CA ALA A 242 1.28 -11.36 2.49
C ALA A 242 0.64 -11.03 1.14
N PHE A 243 1.33 -10.26 0.29
CA PHE A 243 0.88 -9.99 -1.08
C PHE A 243 0.81 -11.26 -1.93
N ALA A 244 1.83 -12.12 -1.88
CA ALA A 244 1.86 -13.37 -2.65
C ALA A 244 0.74 -14.33 -2.24
N ASN A 245 0.50 -14.50 -0.93
CA ASN A 245 -0.59 -15.35 -0.42
C ASN A 245 -1.96 -14.87 -0.88
N VAL A 246 -2.17 -13.56 -0.84
CA VAL A 246 -3.38 -12.91 -1.33
C VAL A 246 -3.57 -13.13 -2.84
N ARG A 247 -2.51 -12.95 -3.63
CA ARG A 247 -2.56 -13.14 -5.09
C ARG A 247 -2.87 -14.60 -5.46
N HIS A 248 -2.35 -15.55 -4.69
CA HIS A 248 -2.66 -16.96 -4.86
C HIS A 248 -4.13 -17.28 -4.49
N LEU A 249 -4.72 -16.60 -3.51
CA LEU A 249 -6.13 -16.75 -3.15
C LEU A 249 -7.08 -16.19 -4.21
N SER A 250 -6.65 -15.19 -4.97
CA SER A 250 -7.45 -14.52 -6.00
C SER A 250 -7.40 -15.19 -7.39
N LEU A 251 -6.49 -16.15 -7.59
CA LEU A 251 -6.27 -16.91 -8.83
C LEU A 251 -6.85 -18.31 -8.70
#